data_AF-A0A968L3A8-F1
#
_entry.id   AF-A0A968L3A8-F1
#
_cell.length_a   1.000
_cell.length_b   1.000
_cell.length_c   1.000
_cell.angle_alpha   90.00
_cell.angle_beta   90.00
_cell.angle_gamma   90.00
#
_symmetry.space_group_name_H-M   'P 1'
#
loop_
_entity.id
_entity.type
_entity.pdbx_description
1 polymer ?
#
loop_
_entity_poly.entity_id
_entity_poly.type
_entity_poly.pdbx_seq_one_letter_code
_entity_poly.pdbx_strand_id
1 'polypeptide(L)'
;MNGTGRDLTTDKIKLIFEFNNSSSLFARVAASEIENGNILDAIKILETGLEQHSYYPTPYLLLAVANAYAGKEEEARNNAVMGSELLGSSDTLEFYLKKITDIITERNSLSGAKRPAFLTEKKEDKVEKIEDEFGNLEDKLDILAERLSKAKIIPKGMGESMPELSQPEVKIKRIVSDTMAEIFLSQKNYQEAITIYEELLEQKPDKADFYLQKITDLKSLLE
;
A
#
# COMPACT_ATOMS: atom_id res chain seq x y z
N MET A 1 -24.42 -6.56 -12.82
CA MET A 1 -23.75 -5.33 -13.30
C MET A 1 -23.23 -4.59 -12.07
N ASN A 2 -21.98 -4.82 -11.66
CA ASN A 2 -21.37 -4.08 -10.55
C ASN A 2 -20.29 -3.18 -11.12
N GLY A 3 -20.55 -1.88 -11.09
CA GLY A 3 -19.62 -0.86 -11.57
C GLY A 3 -18.39 -0.82 -10.69
N THR A 4 -17.25 -1.13 -11.26
CA THR A 4 -15.91 -0.80 -10.76
C THR A 4 -15.68 0.71 -10.91
N GLY A 5 -16.42 1.51 -10.12
CA GLY A 5 -16.10 2.92 -9.96
C GLY A 5 -14.79 3.00 -9.19
N ARG A 6 -13.73 3.56 -9.79
CA ARG A 6 -12.49 3.88 -9.07
C ARG A 6 -12.84 4.69 -7.83
N ASP A 7 -12.48 4.21 -6.64
CA ASP A 7 -12.66 4.96 -5.42
C ASP A 7 -11.61 6.08 -5.35
N LEU A 8 -11.93 7.19 -6.00
CA LEU A 8 -11.13 8.41 -6.05
C LEU A 8 -10.73 8.91 -4.64
N THR A 9 -11.42 8.50 -3.58
CA THR A 9 -11.06 8.89 -2.22
C THR A 9 -9.87 8.09 -1.70
N THR A 10 -9.87 6.77 -1.91
CA THR A 10 -8.76 5.88 -1.54
C THR A 10 -7.50 6.21 -2.35
N ASP A 11 -7.63 6.44 -3.66
CA ASP A 11 -6.49 6.81 -4.51
C ASP A 11 -5.82 8.13 -4.07
N LYS A 12 -6.63 9.13 -3.67
CA LYS A 12 -6.11 10.39 -3.12
C LYS A 12 -5.40 10.20 -1.78
N ILE A 13 -5.94 9.34 -0.91
CA ILE A 13 -5.34 9.04 0.39
C ILE A 13 -3.99 8.33 0.21
N LYS A 14 -3.91 7.36 -0.73
CA LYS A 14 -2.65 6.70 -1.10
C LYS A 14 -1.63 7.70 -1.63
N LEU A 15 -2.04 8.57 -2.55
CA LEU A 15 -1.16 9.60 -3.11
C LEU A 15 -0.61 10.54 -2.02
N ILE A 16 -1.47 11.02 -1.11
CA ILE A 16 -1.02 11.87 0.01
C ILE A 16 -0.03 11.13 0.91
N PHE A 17 -0.28 9.86 1.19
CA PHE A 17 0.63 9.03 1.98
C PHE A 17 1.98 8.79 1.28
N GLU A 18 2.00 8.60 -0.04
CA GLU A 18 3.24 8.47 -0.82
C GLU A 18 4.12 9.73 -0.77
N PHE A 19 3.52 10.91 -0.75
CA PHE A 19 4.24 12.18 -0.62
C PHE A 19 4.61 12.52 0.84
N ASN A 20 3.86 11.99 1.81
CA ASN A 20 4.12 12.19 3.23
C ASN A 20 3.83 10.91 4.05
N ASN A 21 4.87 10.10 4.15
CA ASN A 21 4.86 8.78 4.79
C ASN A 21 4.71 8.86 6.32
N SER A 22 4.86 10.07 6.90
CA SER A 22 4.70 10.31 8.34
C SER A 22 3.26 10.62 8.74
N SER A 23 2.32 10.66 7.78
CA SER A 23 0.92 10.91 8.06
C SER A 23 0.24 9.70 8.71
N SER A 24 -0.68 9.94 9.65
CA SER A 24 -1.53 8.90 10.28
C SER A 24 -2.49 8.19 9.30
N LEU A 25 -2.52 8.63 8.04
CA LEU A 25 -3.27 8.02 6.95
C LEU A 25 -2.79 6.62 6.57
N PHE A 26 -1.59 6.20 7.00
CA PHE A 26 -1.07 4.85 6.75
C PHE A 26 -2.03 3.74 7.19
N ALA A 27 -2.77 3.94 8.29
CA ALA A 27 -3.79 2.99 8.75
C ALA A 27 -4.91 2.80 7.72
N ARG A 28 -5.32 3.88 7.04
CA ARG A 28 -6.35 3.82 6.00
C ARG A 28 -5.84 3.14 4.73
N VAL A 29 -4.59 3.40 4.36
CA VAL A 29 -3.92 2.71 3.25
C VAL A 29 -3.83 1.21 3.54
N ALA A 30 -3.34 0.83 4.71
CA ALA A 30 -3.23 -0.57 5.12
C ALA A 30 -4.60 -1.27 5.19
N ALA A 31 -5.66 -0.58 5.64
CA ALA A 31 -7.02 -1.13 5.61
C ALA A 31 -7.46 -1.49 4.18
N SER A 32 -7.17 -0.62 3.20
CA SER A 32 -7.42 -0.91 1.78
C SER A 32 -6.59 -2.10 1.28
N GLU A 33 -5.33 -2.21 1.69
CA GLU A 33 -4.49 -3.37 1.32
C GLU A 33 -5.03 -4.68 1.90
N ILE A 34 -5.55 -4.68 3.13
CA ILE A 34 -6.21 -5.85 3.73
C ILE A 34 -7.46 -6.26 2.91
N GLU A 35 -8.30 -5.28 2.54
CA GLU A 35 -9.50 -5.53 1.73
C GLU A 35 -9.17 -6.10 0.34
N ASN A 36 -8.04 -5.70 -0.23
CA ASN A 36 -7.53 -6.21 -1.50
C ASN A 36 -6.81 -7.56 -1.37
N GLY A 37 -6.61 -8.08 -0.16
CA GLY A 37 -5.90 -9.33 0.10
C GLY A 37 -4.37 -9.21 0.11
N ASN A 38 -3.83 -7.98 0.04
CA ASN A 38 -2.40 -7.70 0.08
C ASN A 38 -1.92 -7.67 1.55
N ILE A 39 -2.04 -8.81 2.23
CA ILE A 39 -1.87 -8.89 3.69
C ILE A 39 -0.43 -8.53 4.14
N LEU A 40 0.59 -8.97 3.40
CA LEU A 40 1.99 -8.70 3.77
C LEU A 40 2.34 -7.21 3.64
N ASP A 41 1.86 -6.55 2.58
CA ASP A 41 2.07 -5.12 2.37
C ASP A 41 1.34 -4.31 3.44
N ALA A 42 0.12 -4.71 3.81
CA ALA A 42 -0.61 -4.09 4.90
C ALA A 42 0.16 -4.17 6.23
N ILE A 43 0.71 -5.34 6.58
CA ILE A 43 1.51 -5.51 7.80
C ILE A 43 2.71 -4.58 7.78
N LYS A 44 3.46 -4.56 6.68
CA LYS A 44 4.64 -3.69 6.53
C LYS A 44 4.30 -2.21 6.71
N ILE A 45 3.22 -1.73 6.07
CA ILE A 45 2.77 -0.33 6.18
C ILE A 45 2.42 0.01 7.64
N LEU A 46 1.74 -0.91 8.33
CA LEU A 46 1.32 -0.71 9.72
C LEU A 46 2.52 -0.70 10.68
N GLU A 47 3.46 -1.64 10.54
CA GLU A 47 4.66 -1.72 11.37
C GLU A 47 5.52 -0.46 11.21
N THR A 48 5.81 -0.05 9.96
CA THR A 48 6.57 1.18 9.70
C THR A 48 5.86 2.43 10.23
N GLY A 49 4.53 2.51 10.09
CA GLY A 49 3.76 3.64 10.62
C GLY A 49 3.77 3.72 12.16
N LEU A 50 3.79 2.57 12.83
CA LEU A 50 3.84 2.49 14.29
C LEU A 50 5.21 2.86 14.90
N GLU A 51 6.30 2.81 14.12
CA GLU A 51 7.59 3.34 14.56
C GLU A 51 7.53 4.84 14.86
N GLN A 52 6.66 5.57 14.15
CA GLN A 52 6.47 7.01 14.33
C GLN A 52 5.24 7.35 15.18
N HIS A 53 4.23 6.48 15.18
CA HIS A 53 2.93 6.71 15.81
C HIS A 53 2.54 5.61 16.81
N SER A 54 3.42 5.30 17.77
CA SER A 54 3.28 4.12 18.64
C SER A 54 2.06 4.14 19.59
N TYR A 55 1.41 5.29 19.80
CA TYR A 55 0.19 5.39 20.61
C TYR A 55 -1.09 5.41 19.77
N TYR A 56 -0.99 5.19 18.46
CA TYR A 56 -2.15 5.18 17.57
C TYR A 56 -2.84 3.81 17.68
N PRO A 57 -4.08 3.72 18.20
CA PRO A 57 -4.68 2.42 18.52
C PRO A 57 -5.16 1.64 17.29
N THR A 58 -5.65 2.35 16.27
CA THR A 58 -6.24 1.75 15.06
C THR A 58 -5.28 0.83 14.30
N PRO A 59 -3.99 1.19 14.08
CA PRO A 59 -3.02 0.30 13.48
C PRO A 59 -2.82 -1.04 14.19
N TYR A 60 -2.83 -1.07 15.54
CA TYR A 60 -2.74 -2.33 16.28
C TYR A 60 -3.95 -3.22 16.01
N LEU A 61 -5.15 -2.65 15.96
CA LEU A 61 -6.36 -3.41 15.63
C LEU A 61 -6.36 -3.91 14.18
N LEU A 62 -5.78 -3.15 13.24
CA LEU A 62 -5.60 -3.59 11.86
C LEU A 62 -4.51 -4.67 11.73
N LEU A 63 -3.41 -4.56 12.48
CA LEU A 63 -2.38 -5.60 12.58
C LEU A 63 -2.96 -6.89 13.14
N ALA A 64 -3.86 -6.80 14.12
CA ALA A 64 -4.54 -7.96 14.67
C ALA A 64 -5.29 -8.75 13.57
N VAL A 65 -6.03 -8.03 12.72
CA VAL A 65 -6.75 -8.62 11.59
C VAL A 65 -5.80 -9.15 10.52
N ALA A 66 -4.78 -8.38 10.14
CA ALA A 66 -3.83 -8.77 9.12
C ALA A 66 -3.01 -10.01 9.54
N ASN A 67 -2.55 -10.06 10.80
CA ASN A 67 -1.83 -11.20 11.35
C ASN A 67 -2.71 -12.46 11.45
N ALA A 68 -4.01 -12.31 11.71
CA ALA A 68 -4.94 -13.45 11.67
C ALA A 68 -5.02 -14.06 10.25
N TYR A 69 -5.12 -13.21 9.22
CA TYR A 69 -5.09 -13.65 7.82
C TYR A 69 -3.73 -14.25 7.42
N ALA A 70 -2.61 -13.68 7.89
CA ALA A 70 -1.26 -14.21 7.67
C ALA A 70 -0.97 -15.50 8.44
N GLY A 71 -1.83 -15.84 9.41
CA GLY A 71 -1.74 -17.00 10.27
C GLY A 71 -0.78 -16.93 11.45
N LYS A 72 -0.44 -15.70 11.83
CA LYS A 72 0.33 -15.41 13.04
C LYS A 72 -0.64 -15.16 14.20
N GLU A 73 -1.20 -16.24 14.75
CA GLU A 73 -2.33 -16.18 15.69
C GLU A 73 -1.99 -15.48 17.02
N GLU A 74 -0.80 -15.73 17.56
CA GLU A 74 -0.31 -15.09 18.79
C GLU A 74 -0.15 -13.58 18.59
N GLU A 75 0.52 -13.18 17.51
CA GLU A 75 0.69 -11.77 17.15
C GLU A 75 -0.66 -11.08 16.92
N ALA A 76 -1.64 -11.77 16.33
CA ALA A 76 -2.98 -11.25 16.13
C ALA A 76 -3.65 -10.90 17.46
N ARG A 77 -3.61 -11.81 18.44
CA ARG A 77 -4.20 -11.61 19.77
C ARG A 77 -3.49 -10.51 20.54
N ASN A 78 -2.16 -10.51 20.55
CA ASN A 78 -1.36 -9.48 21.23
C ASN A 78 -1.68 -8.08 20.71
N ASN A 79 -1.75 -7.93 19.38
CA ASN A 79 -2.10 -6.64 18.77
C ASN A 79 -3.54 -6.19 19.08
N ALA A 80 -4.50 -7.13 19.17
CA ALA A 80 -5.87 -6.80 19.58
C ALA A 80 -5.93 -6.29 21.02
N VAL A 81 -5.16 -6.90 21.93
CA VAL A 81 -5.02 -6.44 23.33
C VAL A 81 -4.43 -5.04 23.35
N MET A 82 -3.26 -4.83 22.72
CA MET A 82 -2.60 -3.52 22.68
C MET A 82 -3.50 -2.41 22.14
N GLY A 83 -4.18 -2.64 21.01
CA GLY A 83 -5.09 -1.66 20.41
C GLY A 83 -6.30 -1.34 21.31
N SER A 84 -6.83 -2.33 22.01
CA SER A 84 -8.00 -2.17 22.87
C SER A 84 -7.65 -1.52 24.21
N GLU A 85 -6.46 -1.79 24.75
CA GLU A 85 -5.92 -1.12 25.94
C GLU A 85 -5.70 0.37 25.68
N LEU A 86 -5.12 0.73 24.53
CA LEU A 86 -4.94 2.14 24.15
C LEU A 86 -6.28 2.88 23.98
N LEU A 87 -7.35 2.19 23.60
CA LEU A 87 -8.71 2.74 23.54
C LEU A 87 -9.45 2.72 24.88
N GLY A 88 -8.99 1.93 25.85
CA GLY A 88 -9.68 1.70 27.11
C GLY A 88 -11.03 0.98 26.97
N SER A 89 -11.18 0.09 25.99
CA SER A 89 -12.46 -0.55 25.69
C SER A 89 -12.36 -2.08 25.66
N SER A 90 -12.97 -2.73 26.67
CA SER A 90 -13.12 -4.19 26.73
C SER A 90 -13.98 -4.74 25.59
N ASP A 91 -15.02 -4.00 25.20
CA ASP A 91 -15.95 -4.42 24.14
C ASP A 91 -15.23 -4.48 22.79
N THR A 92 -14.30 -3.55 22.56
CA THR A 92 -13.44 -3.57 21.37
C THR A 92 -12.56 -4.82 21.36
N LEU A 93 -11.98 -5.19 22.51
CA LEU A 93 -11.18 -6.41 22.62
C LEU A 93 -12.01 -7.66 22.29
N GLU A 94 -13.19 -7.79 22.89
CA GLU A 94 -14.09 -8.92 22.65
C GLU A 94 -14.47 -9.02 21.16
N PHE A 95 -14.82 -7.89 20.55
CA PHE A 95 -15.15 -7.82 19.13
C PHE A 95 -14.01 -8.32 18.24
N TYR A 96 -12.77 -7.84 18.47
CA TYR A 96 -11.63 -8.23 17.65
C TYR A 96 -11.17 -9.67 17.92
N LEU A 97 -11.25 -10.17 19.16
CA LEU A 97 -10.96 -11.57 19.47
C LEU A 97 -11.93 -12.53 18.78
N LYS A 98 -13.22 -12.18 18.74
CA LYS A 98 -14.22 -12.93 17.97
C LYS A 98 -13.87 -12.91 16.49
N LYS A 99 -13.62 -11.73 15.91
CA LYS A 99 -13.24 -11.58 14.50
C LYS A 99 -11.99 -12.37 14.11
N ILE A 100 -10.96 -12.37 14.95
CA ILE A 100 -9.74 -13.17 14.75
C ILE A 100 -10.08 -14.66 14.73
N THR A 101 -10.93 -15.10 15.67
CA THR A 101 -11.36 -16.50 15.75
C THR A 101 -12.11 -16.91 14.50
N ASP A 102 -13.04 -16.09 14.02
CA ASP A 102 -13.79 -16.32 12.78
C ASP A 102 -12.83 -16.49 11.59
N ILE A 103 -11.88 -15.55 11.40
CA ILE A 103 -10.86 -15.62 10.33
C ILE A 103 -10.04 -16.91 10.40
N ILE A 104 -9.57 -17.29 11.60
CA ILE A 104 -8.77 -18.51 11.79
C ILE A 104 -9.59 -19.75 11.44
N THR A 105 -10.85 -19.81 11.89
CA THR A 105 -11.73 -20.96 11.60
C THR A 105 -12.03 -21.08 10.12
N GLU A 106 -12.30 -19.97 9.43
CA GLU A 106 -12.50 -19.93 7.98
C GLU A 106 -11.26 -20.44 7.24
N ARG A 107 -10.08 -19.89 7.53
CA ARG A 107 -8.80 -20.30 6.94
C ARG A 107 -8.52 -21.79 7.14
N ASN A 108 -8.77 -22.31 8.34
CA ASN A 108 -8.54 -23.71 8.68
C ASN A 108 -9.57 -24.63 8.00
N SER A 109 -10.82 -24.19 7.84
CA SER A 109 -11.86 -24.94 7.11
C SER A 109 -11.52 -25.10 5.62
N LEU A 110 -10.95 -24.07 4.99
CA LEU A 110 -10.48 -24.10 3.60
C LEU A 110 -9.29 -25.04 3.42
N SER A 111 -8.40 -25.08 4.42
CA SER A 111 -7.27 -26.02 4.45
C SER A 111 -7.73 -27.47 4.60
N GLY A 112 -8.82 -27.71 5.34
CA GLY A 112 -9.43 -29.03 5.49
C GLY A 112 -10.10 -29.55 4.21
N ALA A 113 -10.78 -28.69 3.45
CA ALA A 113 -11.51 -29.05 2.23
C ALA A 113 -10.62 -29.37 1.01
N LYS A 114 -9.34 -28.98 1.04
CA LYS A 114 -8.34 -29.26 -0.01
C LYS A 114 -7.31 -30.32 0.38
N ARG A 115 -7.43 -30.95 1.56
CA ARG A 115 -6.59 -32.11 1.88
C ARG A 115 -6.97 -33.25 0.92
N PRO A 116 -6.06 -33.71 0.04
CA PRO A 116 -6.33 -34.93 -0.71
C PRO A 116 -6.61 -36.04 0.31
N ALA A 117 -7.62 -36.87 0.04
CA ALA A 117 -8.08 -37.97 0.90
C ALA A 117 -6.99 -39.01 1.26
N PHE A 118 -5.77 -38.83 0.77
CA PHE A 118 -4.60 -39.64 1.09
C PHE A 118 -3.96 -39.28 2.45
N LEU A 119 -4.29 -38.12 3.04
CA LEU A 119 -3.76 -37.68 4.35
C LEU A 119 -4.72 -37.94 5.53
N THR A 120 -5.90 -38.50 5.27
CA THR A 120 -6.77 -39.01 6.34
C THR A 120 -6.36 -40.42 6.71
N GLU A 121 -5.23 -40.56 7.38
CA GLU A 121 -4.97 -41.73 8.21
C GLU A 121 -5.42 -41.47 9.64
N LYS A 122 -6.00 -42.52 10.20
CA LYS A 122 -6.69 -42.59 11.47
C LYS A 122 -5.87 -41.97 12.60
N LYS A 123 -6.56 -41.19 13.45
CA LYS A 123 -6.09 -40.97 14.83
C LYS A 123 -6.00 -42.33 15.52
N GLU A 124 -4.82 -42.68 16.01
CA GLU A 124 -4.61 -43.26 17.34
C GLU A 124 -3.10 -43.24 17.67
N ASP A 125 -2.79 -42.49 18.73
CA ASP A 125 -1.66 -42.63 19.65
C ASP A 125 -0.24 -42.89 19.12
N LYS A 126 0.57 -41.82 19.08
CA LYS A 126 1.74 -41.63 19.96
C LYS A 126 2.52 -40.37 19.55
N VAL A 127 2.75 -39.51 20.53
CA VAL A 127 3.78 -38.47 20.49
C VAL A 127 5.12 -39.19 20.47
N GLU A 128 5.79 -39.28 19.33
CA GLU A 128 7.25 -39.38 19.22
C GLU A 128 7.71 -39.28 17.76
N LYS A 129 8.65 -38.35 17.52
CA LYS A 129 9.48 -38.11 16.32
C LYS A 129 8.82 -37.38 15.13
N ILE A 130 8.72 -36.06 15.27
CA ILE A 130 8.62 -35.11 14.14
C ILE A 130 10.04 -34.67 13.78
N GLU A 131 10.83 -35.54 13.13
CA GLU A 131 12.10 -35.13 12.50
C GLU A 131 12.24 -35.64 11.06
N ASP A 132 11.43 -36.60 10.60
CA ASP A 132 11.61 -37.21 9.27
C ASP A 132 10.67 -36.68 8.16
N GLU A 133 9.69 -35.81 8.46
CA GLU A 133 8.75 -35.28 7.44
C GLU A 133 9.15 -33.93 6.83
N PHE A 134 10.13 -33.21 7.38
CA PHE A 134 10.60 -31.94 6.79
C PHE A 134 11.50 -32.11 5.57
N GLY A 135 12.24 -33.23 5.47
CA GLY A 135 13.13 -33.48 4.31
C GLY A 135 12.36 -33.62 2.98
N ASN A 136 11.11 -34.08 3.04
CA ASN A 136 10.29 -34.34 1.85
C ASN A 136 9.61 -33.09 1.27
N LEU A 137 9.63 -31.96 1.98
CA LEU A 137 9.05 -30.70 1.51
C LEU A 137 10.06 -29.88 0.72
N GLU A 138 11.30 -29.84 1.18
CA GLU A 138 12.41 -29.11 0.55
C GLU A 138 12.69 -29.67 -0.86
N ASP A 139 12.76 -31.00 -0.98
CA ASP A 139 12.89 -31.69 -2.27
C ASP A 139 11.73 -31.35 -3.24
N LYS A 140 10.50 -31.16 -2.74
CA LYS A 140 9.34 -30.81 -3.58
C LYS A 140 9.38 -29.35 -4.03
N LEU A 141 9.93 -28.46 -3.21
CA LEU A 141 10.11 -27.05 -3.54
C LEU A 141 11.17 -26.87 -4.64
N ASP A 142 12.27 -27.61 -4.55
CA ASP A 142 13.32 -27.59 -5.57
C ASP A 142 12.83 -28.11 -6.92
N ILE A 143 12.03 -29.18 -6.92
CA ILE A 143 11.39 -29.70 -8.14
C ILE A 143 10.43 -28.67 -8.77
N LEU A 144 9.71 -27.90 -7.94
CA LEU A 144 8.83 -26.83 -8.40
C LEU A 144 9.62 -25.65 -8.98
N ALA A 145 10.70 -25.23 -8.32
CA ALA A 145 11.60 -24.19 -8.80
C ALA A 145 12.27 -24.56 -10.12
N GLU A 146 12.71 -25.81 -10.26
CA GLU A 146 13.31 -26.32 -11.50
C GLU A 146 12.29 -26.44 -12.64
N ARG A 147 11.03 -26.73 -12.33
CA ARG A 147 9.93 -26.71 -13.31
C ARG A 147 9.60 -25.29 -13.77
N LEU A 148 9.57 -24.32 -12.86
CA LEU A 148 9.34 -22.91 -13.17
C LEU A 148 10.47 -22.31 -14.02
N SER A 149 11.72 -22.64 -13.73
CA SER A 149 12.87 -22.14 -14.50
C SER A 149 12.90 -22.66 -15.94
N LYS A 150 12.42 -23.89 -16.16
CA LYS A 150 12.28 -24.50 -17.49
C LYS A 150 11.03 -24.02 -18.25
N ALA A 151 10.03 -23.50 -17.56
CA ALA A 151 8.82 -22.95 -18.16
C ALA A 151 9.12 -21.57 -18.78
N LYS A 152 9.45 -21.55 -20.07
CA LYS A 152 9.62 -20.31 -20.83
C LYS A 152 8.28 -19.58 -20.95
N ILE A 153 8.11 -18.51 -20.17
CA ILE A 153 7.02 -17.55 -20.37
C ILE A 153 7.35 -16.79 -21.65
N ILE A 154 6.59 -17.03 -22.72
CA ILE A 154 6.61 -16.19 -23.91
C ILE A 154 5.66 -15.03 -23.62
N PRO A 155 6.15 -13.80 -23.34
CA PRO A 155 5.27 -12.65 -23.19
C PRO A 155 4.51 -12.47 -24.51
N LYS A 156 3.19 -12.62 -24.46
CA LYS A 156 2.32 -12.29 -25.59
C LYS A 156 2.29 -10.76 -25.70
N GLY A 157 3.18 -10.21 -26.53
CA GLY A 157 3.26 -8.77 -26.76
C GLY A 157 4.58 -8.21 -27.30
N MET A 158 5.62 -9.02 -27.52
CA MET A 158 6.82 -8.56 -28.23
C MET A 158 6.66 -8.79 -29.73
N GLY A 159 5.98 -7.87 -30.42
CA GLY A 159 5.90 -7.91 -31.88
C GLY A 159 4.82 -7.08 -32.57
N GLU A 160 3.91 -6.44 -31.82
CA GLU A 160 2.94 -5.53 -32.43
C GLU A 160 3.31 -4.10 -32.04
N SER A 161 3.78 -3.32 -33.02
CA SER A 161 3.85 -1.88 -32.93
C SER A 161 2.50 -1.36 -32.44
N MET A 162 2.47 -0.73 -31.26
CA MET A 162 1.25 -0.07 -30.79
C MET A 162 0.77 0.90 -31.87
N PRO A 163 -0.52 0.89 -32.24
CA PRO A 163 -1.05 1.96 -33.06
C PRO A 163 -0.86 3.27 -32.28
N GLU A 164 -0.19 4.22 -32.90
CA GLU A 164 -0.04 5.59 -32.42
C GLU A 164 -1.44 6.19 -32.30
N LEU A 165 -2.01 6.14 -31.10
CA LEU A 165 -3.25 6.80 -30.78
C LEU A 165 -2.96 8.30 -30.77
N SER A 166 -3.20 8.96 -31.91
CA SER A 166 -3.25 10.42 -32.00
C SER A 166 -4.41 10.90 -31.12
N GLN A 167 -4.11 11.14 -29.84
CA GLN A 167 -5.05 11.84 -28.98
C GLN A 167 -5.10 13.29 -29.44
N PRO A 168 -6.29 13.90 -29.60
CA PRO A 168 -6.37 15.33 -29.82
C PRO A 168 -5.72 16.01 -28.61
N GLU A 169 -4.73 16.87 -28.86
CA GLU A 169 -4.12 17.73 -27.85
C GLU A 169 -5.20 18.66 -27.28
N VAL A 170 -5.91 18.18 -26.26
CA VAL A 170 -6.68 19.06 -25.39
C VAL A 170 -5.62 19.90 -24.68
N LYS A 171 -5.52 21.18 -25.03
CA LYS A 171 -4.71 22.16 -24.30
C LYS A 171 -5.29 22.32 -22.89
N ILE A 172 -4.98 21.37 -22.03
CA ILE A 172 -5.26 21.45 -20.60
C ILE A 172 -4.44 22.63 -20.09
N LYS A 173 -5.12 23.71 -19.70
CA LYS A 173 -4.47 24.90 -19.14
C LYS A 173 -3.72 24.46 -17.88
N ARG A 174 -2.39 24.54 -17.93
CA ARG A 174 -1.50 24.16 -16.83
C ARG A 174 -1.86 24.98 -15.60
N ILE A 175 -2.22 24.30 -14.51
CA ILE A 175 -2.51 24.97 -13.24
C ILE A 175 -1.17 25.29 -12.59
N VAL A 176 -0.89 26.58 -12.37
CA VAL A 176 0.32 27.05 -11.73
C VAL A 176 -0.01 27.78 -10.44
N SER A 177 0.90 27.75 -9.46
CA SER A 177 0.70 28.36 -8.14
C SER A 177 1.95 29.10 -7.66
N ASP A 178 1.75 30.06 -6.75
CA ASP A 178 2.84 30.87 -6.17
C ASP A 178 3.89 29.95 -5.51
N THR A 179 3.44 28.90 -4.80
CA THR A 179 4.29 27.89 -4.17
C THR A 179 5.11 27.09 -5.20
N MET A 180 4.56 26.82 -6.38
CA MET A 180 5.30 26.12 -7.43
C MET A 180 6.49 26.95 -7.92
N ALA A 181 6.32 28.26 -8.07
CA ALA A 181 7.42 29.16 -8.42
C ALA A 181 8.47 29.22 -7.31
N GLU A 182 8.06 29.29 -6.04
CA GLU A 182 8.96 29.28 -4.88
C GLU A 182 9.77 27.98 -4.76
N ILE A 183 9.19 26.83 -5.07
CA ILE A 183 9.90 25.55 -5.10
C ILE A 183 11.03 25.60 -6.15
N PHE A 184 10.75 26.06 -7.37
CA PHE A 184 11.79 26.20 -8.40
C PHE A 184 12.90 27.17 -7.99
N LEU A 185 12.56 28.26 -7.29
CA LEU A 185 13.56 29.16 -6.70
C LEU A 185 14.43 28.48 -5.65
N SER A 186 13.84 27.68 -4.76
CA SER A 186 14.59 26.92 -3.75
C SER A 186 15.57 25.92 -4.38
N GLN A 187 15.22 25.38 -5.54
CA GLN A 187 16.04 24.47 -6.34
C GLN A 187 17.07 25.20 -7.21
N LYS A 188 17.14 26.54 -7.13
CA LYS A 188 17.96 27.41 -8.00
C LYS A 188 17.67 27.25 -9.49
N ASN A 189 16.48 26.72 -9.81
CA ASN A 189 16.04 26.57 -11.18
C ASN A 189 15.28 27.82 -11.63
N TYR A 190 16.04 28.88 -11.94
CA TYR A 190 15.50 30.21 -12.17
C TYR A 190 14.70 30.33 -13.49
N GLN A 191 15.05 29.56 -14.51
CA GLN A 191 14.37 29.59 -15.82
C GLN A 191 12.92 29.10 -15.70
N GLU A 192 12.72 28.00 -14.99
CA GLU A 192 11.41 27.43 -14.73
C GLU A 192 10.61 28.32 -13.78
N ALA A 193 11.25 28.90 -12.76
CA ALA A 193 10.59 29.87 -11.89
C ALA A 193 10.06 31.09 -12.66
N ILE A 194 10.84 31.63 -13.59
CA ILE A 194 10.41 32.73 -14.48
C ILE A 194 9.19 32.33 -15.30
N THR A 195 9.23 31.15 -15.92
CA THR A 195 8.13 30.64 -16.76
C THR A 195 6.83 30.54 -15.95
N ILE A 196 6.90 30.05 -14.71
CA ILE A 196 5.75 29.94 -13.82
C ILE A 196 5.23 31.33 -13.41
N TYR A 197 6.10 32.29 -13.12
CA TYR A 197 5.67 33.67 -12.84
C TYR A 197 5.04 34.35 -14.05
N GLU A 198 5.51 34.07 -15.27
CA GLU A 198 4.90 34.55 -16.52
C GLU A 198 3.49 33.95 -16.70
N GLU A 199 3.30 32.65 -16.45
CA GLU A 199 1.96 32.03 -16.47
C GLU A 199 1.03 32.57 -15.36
N LEU A 200 1.57 32.92 -14.18
CA LEU A 200 0.80 33.51 -13.07
C LEU A 200 0.30 34.93 -13.37
N LEU A 201 0.99 35.70 -14.21
CA LEU A 201 0.52 37.01 -14.68
C LEU A 201 -0.83 36.90 -15.41
N GLU A 202 -1.01 35.86 -16.22
CA GLU A 202 -2.25 35.63 -16.95
C GLU A 202 -3.39 35.14 -16.04
N GLN A 203 -3.06 34.44 -14.95
CA GLN A 203 -4.04 33.84 -14.05
C GLN A 203 -4.46 34.76 -12.90
N LYS A 204 -3.56 35.65 -12.45
CA LYS A 204 -3.74 36.51 -11.27
C LYS A 204 -3.25 37.94 -11.55
N PRO A 205 -4.01 38.73 -12.32
CA PRO A 205 -3.61 40.09 -12.68
C PRO A 205 -3.50 41.03 -11.45
N ASP A 206 -4.20 40.73 -10.36
CA ASP A 206 -4.19 41.52 -9.11
C ASP A 206 -2.80 41.62 -8.47
N LYS A 207 -1.89 40.68 -8.79
CA LYS A 207 -0.50 40.64 -8.29
C LYS A 207 0.53 40.89 -9.39
N ALA A 208 0.12 41.48 -10.51
CA ALA A 208 0.99 41.60 -11.68
C ALA A 208 2.32 42.32 -11.40
N ASP A 209 2.28 43.44 -10.68
CA ASP A 209 3.47 44.20 -10.32
C ASP A 209 4.48 43.37 -9.51
N PHE A 210 3.98 42.52 -8.60
CA PHE A 210 4.80 41.62 -7.80
C PHE A 210 5.50 40.57 -8.68
N TYR A 211 4.78 39.93 -9.59
CA TYR A 211 5.34 38.93 -10.48
C TYR A 211 6.34 39.53 -11.48
N LEU A 212 6.06 40.71 -12.03
CA LEU A 212 6.99 41.43 -12.92
C LEU A 212 8.30 41.78 -12.21
N GLN A 213 8.22 42.25 -10.96
CA GLN A 213 9.42 42.50 -10.17
C GLN A 213 10.23 41.21 -9.96
N LYS A 214 9.57 40.11 -9.57
CA LYS A 214 10.24 38.82 -9.41
C LYS A 214 10.90 38.33 -10.68
N ILE A 215 10.23 38.42 -11.83
CA ILE A 215 10.82 38.04 -13.12
C ILE A 215 12.07 38.88 -13.43
N THR A 216 12.02 40.18 -13.16
CA THR A 216 13.15 41.10 -13.38
C THR A 216 14.34 40.75 -12.49
N ASP A 217 14.09 40.55 -11.19
CA ASP A 217 15.12 40.15 -10.22
C ASP A 217 15.78 38.83 -10.65
N LEU A 218 14.99 37.85 -11.10
CA LEU A 218 15.48 36.53 -11.52
C LEU A 218 16.25 36.58 -12.84
N LYS A 219 15.83 37.42 -13.79
CA LYS A 219 16.56 37.62 -15.05
C LYS A 219 17.94 38.25 -14.79
N SER A 220 18.06 39.16 -13.81
CA SER A 220 19.35 39.72 -13.41
C SER A 220 20.32 38.73 -12.75
N LEU A 221 19.81 37.62 -12.19
CA LEU A 221 20.62 36.55 -11.61
C LEU A 221 21.13 35.54 -12.66
N LEU A 222 20.57 35.59 -13.87
CA LEU A 222 20.94 34.72 -15.00
C LEU A 222 21.90 35.42 -15.98
N GLU A 223 22.18 36.71 -15.77
CA GLU A 223 23.12 37.53 -16.53
C GLU A 223 24.52 37.53 -15.87
#